data_AF-B7G6T9-F1
#
_entry.id   AF-B7G6T9-F1
#
_cell.length_a   1.000
_cell.length_b   1.000
_cell.length_c   1.000
_cell.angle_alpha   90.00
_cell.angle_beta   90.00
_cell.angle_gamma   90.00
#
_symmetry.space_group_name_H-M   'P 1'
#
loop_
_entity.id
_entity.type
_entity.pdbx_description
1 polymer ?
#
loop_
_entity_poly.entity_id
_entity_poly.type
_entity_poly.pdbx_seq_one_letter_code
_entity_poly.pdbx_strand_id
1 'polypeptide(L)'
;MSPNGNGLLTLPLELQVRLLTYLRAYDLAAVQQVCRCFRQPELVHGIVAHAAEHVYPPSLTRGFDQQPTQSDPYRPLPATKDPPVAKSNAETDQRNKPCYTFEHLRNMELLVVARVLNSPEPSTGYIVSKSWCKSALKWLEAQQEEQQAAKTNKKISKKKQRLRQRRLSDISPPWPNVNSDLLCEHSCLSRCSNGKSARARRRYVNKQAWKILKKLYPDSTSLDATTGECLQCFAESEMNKKNQRDEEECRKLERKRPLSNPSLRRLYTRRTGVPLHAIRRAEVTVFSSTDSAVATPCEKIALATPCPLRDGKYFVLPRAWCHQWRRYMKTGEGGPCPAPDAAGLLCDAHRLPLLPPHLEAYLEGQATELFASNETEIMPAMVLATPPAAAVNGPMILPGQGPDQATLQAMREAGLGEHQIGQQLSALRLLETQQRQYIQQQPHVMLDNIDAPVARNPPNKNELLDRENHSVVELLAEEEYQALESCYKGVSSFALRLDVVHGVANLSTPPCRACDASGRASRALVVKNRARSWVKKSGDQPRAPASLEY
;
A
#
# COMPACT_ATOMS: atom_id res chain seq x y z
N MET A 1 32.43 -16.08 60.47
CA MET A 1 30.98 -16.39 60.38
C MET A 1 30.81 -17.54 59.42
N SER A 2 30.52 -18.74 59.93
CA SER A 2 30.30 -19.92 59.10
C SER A 2 28.97 -19.76 58.34
N PRO A 3 28.95 -19.93 57.01
CA PRO A 3 27.71 -19.86 56.25
C PRO A 3 26.92 -21.15 56.48
N ASN A 4 26.18 -21.21 57.59
CA ASN A 4 25.17 -22.25 57.83
C ASN A 4 23.93 -22.04 56.95
N GLY A 5 24.14 -21.71 55.67
CA GLY A 5 23.13 -21.36 54.68
C GLY A 5 22.38 -22.55 54.09
N ASN A 6 22.08 -23.57 54.90
CA ASN A 6 21.31 -24.75 54.47
C ASN A 6 19.80 -24.54 54.58
N GLY A 7 19.29 -23.29 54.55
CA GLY A 7 17.91 -22.97 54.89
C GLY A 7 16.84 -23.72 54.08
N LEU A 8 17.09 -24.01 52.80
CA LEU A 8 16.16 -24.81 52.00
C LEU A 8 16.31 -26.33 52.25
N LEU A 9 17.51 -26.78 52.60
CA LEU A 9 17.85 -28.20 52.81
C LEU A 9 17.45 -28.69 54.20
N THR A 10 17.24 -27.78 55.15
CA THR A 10 16.69 -28.10 56.48
C THR A 10 15.20 -28.40 56.44
N LEU A 11 14.51 -28.07 55.34
CA LEU A 11 13.09 -28.40 55.18
C LEU A 11 12.90 -29.91 54.94
N PRO A 12 11.78 -30.50 55.38
CA PRO A 12 11.39 -31.84 54.96
C PRO A 12 11.41 -31.99 53.43
N LEU A 13 11.84 -33.15 52.93
CA LEU A 13 11.98 -33.44 51.49
C LEU A 13 10.70 -33.13 50.70
N GLU A 14 9.53 -33.43 51.26
CA GLU A 14 8.23 -33.15 50.66
C GLU A 14 8.01 -31.65 50.39
N LEU A 15 8.40 -30.79 51.34
CA LEU A 15 8.31 -29.33 51.17
C LEU A 15 9.33 -28.83 50.15
N GLN A 16 10.54 -29.39 50.14
CA GLN A 16 11.55 -29.07 49.13
C GLN A 16 11.02 -29.39 47.72
N VAL A 17 10.45 -30.58 47.52
CA VAL A 17 9.85 -31.01 46.25
C VAL A 17 8.73 -30.06 45.83
N ARG A 18 7.78 -29.76 46.73
CA ARG A 18 6.67 -28.85 46.41
C ARG A 18 7.16 -27.47 45.99
N LEU A 19 8.08 -26.87 46.74
CA LEU A 19 8.65 -25.56 46.42
C LEU A 19 9.39 -25.57 45.08
N LEU A 20 10.20 -26.58 44.82
CA LEU A 20 11.02 -26.66 43.61
C LEU A 20 10.19 -26.98 42.36
N THR A 21 9.01 -27.60 42.50
CA THR A 21 8.10 -27.84 41.35
C THR A 21 7.43 -26.58 40.80
N TYR A 22 7.63 -25.41 41.43
CA TYR A 22 7.26 -24.11 40.86
C TYR A 22 8.32 -23.58 39.87
N LEU A 23 9.53 -24.13 39.89
CA LEU A 23 10.59 -23.79 38.94
C LEU A 23 10.49 -24.69 37.70
N ARG A 24 10.84 -24.15 36.53
CA ARG A 24 10.88 -24.93 35.29
C ARG A 24 12.12 -25.81 35.23
N ALA A 25 12.13 -26.79 34.34
CA ALA A 25 13.31 -27.65 34.16
C ALA A 25 14.60 -26.87 33.87
N TYR A 26 14.51 -25.78 33.09
CA TYR A 26 15.65 -24.92 32.79
C TYR A 26 16.20 -24.22 34.03
N ASP A 27 15.30 -23.66 34.85
CA ASP A 27 15.68 -22.93 36.07
C ASP A 27 16.26 -23.90 37.12
N LEU A 28 15.67 -25.10 37.24
CA LEU A 28 16.19 -26.17 38.10
C LEU A 28 17.56 -26.69 37.66
N ALA A 29 17.80 -26.82 36.34
CA ALA A 29 19.11 -27.19 35.83
C ALA A 29 20.17 -26.13 36.16
N ALA A 30 19.84 -24.84 36.07
CA ALA A 30 20.73 -23.77 36.49
C ALA A 30 21.03 -23.83 38.00
N VAL A 31 19.99 -24.04 38.83
CA VAL A 31 20.15 -24.23 40.28
C VAL A 31 21.06 -25.43 40.59
N GLN A 32 20.91 -26.54 39.87
CA GLN A 32 21.76 -27.74 40.01
C GLN A 32 23.23 -27.50 39.63
N GLN A 33 23.49 -26.64 38.64
CA GLN A 33 24.84 -26.27 38.23
C GLN A 33 25.54 -25.45 39.32
N VAL A 34 24.81 -24.52 39.95
CA VAL A 34 25.36 -23.61 40.97
C VAL A 34 25.48 -24.28 42.34
N CYS A 35 24.53 -25.14 42.71
CA CYS A 35 24.47 -25.73 44.04
C CYS A 35 24.45 -27.27 43.99
N ARG A 36 25.50 -27.88 44.56
CA ARG A 36 25.68 -29.34 44.61
C ARG A 36 24.56 -30.08 45.35
N CYS A 37 23.89 -29.41 46.29
CA CYS A 37 22.84 -30.02 47.10
C CYS A 37 21.62 -30.45 46.26
N PHE A 38 21.36 -29.78 45.13
CA PHE A 38 20.31 -30.18 44.19
C PHE A 38 20.72 -31.31 43.23
N ARG A 39 21.89 -31.93 43.44
CA ARG A 39 22.31 -33.16 42.73
C ARG A 39 21.84 -34.44 43.42
N GLN A 40 21.15 -34.34 44.57
CA GLN A 40 20.60 -35.50 45.27
C GLN A 40 19.58 -36.22 44.38
N PRO A 41 19.82 -37.49 43.98
CA PRO A 41 18.93 -38.21 43.06
C PRO A 41 17.51 -38.35 43.59
N GLU A 42 17.34 -38.52 44.91
CA GLU A 42 16.03 -38.63 45.56
C GLU A 42 15.20 -37.35 45.41
N LEU A 43 15.84 -36.19 45.58
CA LEU A 43 15.19 -34.90 45.39
C LEU A 43 14.79 -34.68 43.94
N VAL A 44 15.70 -34.95 42.99
CA VAL A 44 15.41 -34.83 41.55
C VAL A 44 14.26 -35.76 41.16
N HIS A 45 14.30 -37.02 41.61
CA HIS A 45 13.23 -37.99 41.37
C HIS A 45 11.91 -37.54 41.98
N GLY A 46 11.91 -37.04 43.22
CA GLY A 46 10.73 -36.48 43.87
C GLY A 46 10.14 -35.29 43.11
N ILE A 47 10.97 -34.38 42.59
CA ILE A 47 10.53 -33.24 41.79
C ILE A 47 9.88 -33.70 40.48
N VAL A 48 10.52 -34.60 39.74
CA VAL A 48 10.00 -35.08 38.45
C VAL A 48 8.70 -35.87 38.64
N ALA A 49 8.64 -36.77 39.61
CA ALA A 49 7.44 -37.55 39.92
C ALA A 49 6.29 -36.63 40.38
N HIS A 50 6.56 -35.72 41.32
CA HIS A 50 5.54 -34.77 41.78
C HIS A 50 5.04 -33.87 40.64
N ALA A 51 5.93 -33.45 39.73
CA ALA A 51 5.51 -32.68 38.56
C ALA A 51 4.63 -33.50 37.59
N ALA A 52 4.96 -34.77 37.37
CA ALA A 52 4.17 -35.67 36.51
C ALA A 52 2.78 -35.97 37.06
N GLU A 53 2.67 -36.12 38.38
CA GLU A 53 1.43 -36.51 39.06
C GLU A 53 0.52 -35.32 39.42
N HIS A 54 1.11 -34.22 39.89
CA HIS A 54 0.36 -33.14 40.54
C HIS A 54 0.40 -31.82 39.78
N VAL A 55 1.42 -31.59 38.94
CA VAL A 55 1.58 -30.31 38.22
C VAL A 55 0.97 -30.37 36.83
N TYR A 56 1.23 -31.44 36.08
CA TYR A 56 0.74 -31.60 34.72
C TYR A 56 -0.41 -32.61 34.66
N PRO A 57 -1.46 -32.39 33.86
CA PRO A 57 -2.53 -33.36 33.71
C PRO A 57 -2.00 -34.72 33.20
N PRO A 58 -2.45 -35.85 33.75
CA PRO A 58 -2.00 -37.19 33.33
C PRO A 58 -2.20 -37.47 31.83
N SER A 59 -3.23 -36.88 31.22
CA SER A 59 -3.46 -36.98 29.77
C SER A 59 -2.33 -36.38 28.93
N LEU A 60 -1.63 -35.38 29.46
CA LEU A 60 -0.52 -34.69 28.79
C LEU A 60 0.84 -35.29 29.13
N THR A 61 0.95 -36.07 30.21
CA THR A 61 2.19 -36.77 30.59
C THR A 61 2.19 -38.26 30.20
N ARG A 62 1.04 -38.87 29.88
CA ARG A 62 0.92 -40.29 29.50
C ARG A 62 2.00 -40.73 28.51
N GLY A 63 2.71 -41.84 28.81
CA GLY A 63 3.77 -42.37 27.95
C GLY A 63 5.16 -41.79 28.22
N PHE A 64 5.26 -40.78 29.10
CA PHE A 64 6.54 -40.37 29.66
C PHE A 64 7.18 -41.50 30.49
N ASP A 65 6.37 -42.21 31.28
CA ASP A 65 6.83 -43.34 32.12
C ASP A 65 7.33 -44.54 31.30
N GLN A 66 7.03 -44.59 30.01
CA GLN A 66 7.49 -45.63 29.09
C GLN A 66 8.87 -45.31 28.47
N GLN A 67 9.46 -44.15 28.79
CA GLN A 67 10.82 -43.87 28.32
C GLN A 67 11.78 -44.88 28.94
N PRO A 68 12.66 -45.51 28.13
CA PRO A 68 13.61 -46.47 28.65
C PRO A 68 14.46 -45.77 29.71
N THR A 69 14.37 -46.27 30.94
CA THR A 69 15.27 -45.89 32.02
C THR A 69 16.68 -46.12 31.51
N GLN A 70 17.50 -45.06 31.52
CA GLN A 70 18.91 -45.22 31.19
C GLN A 70 19.48 -46.25 32.17
N SER A 71 19.79 -47.44 31.66
CA SER A 71 20.59 -48.39 32.40
C SER A 71 21.93 -47.72 32.65
N ASP A 72 22.25 -47.50 33.92
CA ASP A 72 23.45 -46.78 34.34
C ASP A 72 24.69 -47.37 33.63
N PRO A 73 25.30 -46.63 32.67
CA PRO A 73 26.38 -47.15 31.85
C PRO A 73 27.65 -47.41 32.67
N TYR A 74 27.70 -46.92 33.91
CA TYR A 74 28.80 -47.14 34.84
C TYR A 74 28.57 -48.29 35.80
N ARG A 75 27.41 -48.96 35.78
CA ARG A 75 27.21 -50.13 36.64
C ARG A 75 28.03 -51.30 36.05
N PRO A 76 29.13 -51.72 36.69
CA PRO A 76 29.93 -52.83 36.19
C PRO A 76 29.02 -54.06 36.18
N LEU A 77 28.87 -54.69 35.00
CA LEU A 77 28.24 -56.00 34.92
C LEU A 77 28.98 -56.91 35.90
N PRO A 78 28.30 -57.49 36.92
CA PRO A 78 28.97 -58.41 37.82
C PRO A 78 29.49 -59.58 36.99
N ALA A 79 30.81 -59.68 36.89
CA ALA A 79 31.50 -60.80 36.27
C ALA A 79 31.42 -62.00 37.23
N THR A 80 30.28 -62.70 37.28
CA THR A 80 30.13 -63.88 38.12
C THR A 80 29.81 -65.10 37.26
N LYS A 81 30.74 -66.05 37.29
CA LYS A 81 30.67 -67.40 36.69
C LYS A 81 29.98 -68.43 37.61
N ASP A 82 29.38 -68.01 38.72
CA ASP A 82 28.85 -68.95 39.70
C ASP A 82 27.35 -69.27 39.45
N PRO A 83 26.96 -70.55 39.57
CA PRO A 83 25.59 -70.99 39.36
C PRO A 83 24.63 -70.42 40.43
N PRO A 84 23.35 -70.21 40.07
CA PRO A 84 22.40 -69.48 40.90
C PRO A 84 21.96 -70.33 42.10
N VAL A 85 22.39 -69.94 43.30
CA VAL A 85 21.76 -70.38 44.56
C VAL A 85 20.49 -69.57 44.74
N ALA A 86 19.34 -70.27 44.72
CA ALA A 86 18.01 -69.71 44.93
C ALA A 86 17.93 -69.01 46.30
N LYS A 87 18.02 -67.67 46.30
CA LYS A 87 17.69 -66.83 47.44
C LYS A 87 16.45 -65.99 47.12
N SER A 88 15.58 -65.93 48.12
CA SER A 88 14.22 -65.36 48.19
C SER A 88 13.93 -64.11 47.34
N ASN A 89 12.81 -64.16 46.62
CA ASN A 89 12.27 -63.21 45.64
C ASN A 89 11.85 -61.81 46.13
N ALA A 90 12.22 -61.36 47.34
CA ALA A 90 11.73 -60.09 47.91
C ALA A 90 12.61 -58.85 47.61
N GLU A 91 13.87 -59.03 47.20
CA GLU A 91 14.81 -57.92 46.93
C GLU A 91 14.86 -57.48 45.46
N THR A 92 14.14 -58.14 44.56
CA THR A 92 14.22 -57.88 43.12
C THR A 92 13.46 -56.62 42.68
N ASP A 93 12.50 -56.14 43.48
CA ASP A 93 11.58 -55.07 43.05
C ASP A 93 12.16 -53.66 43.21
N GLN A 94 13.09 -53.44 44.15
CA GLN A 94 13.75 -52.12 44.30
C GLN A 94 14.75 -51.81 43.18
N ARG A 95 15.19 -52.83 42.40
CA ARG A 95 16.22 -52.64 41.36
C ARG A 95 15.69 -51.96 40.09
N ASN A 96 14.38 -51.82 39.93
CA ASN A 96 13.77 -51.24 38.73
C ASN A 96 13.22 -49.83 38.93
N LYS A 97 13.52 -49.15 40.04
CA LYS A 97 13.05 -47.78 40.26
C LYS A 97 13.65 -46.84 39.20
N PRO A 98 12.83 -46.05 38.47
CA PRO A 98 13.32 -45.17 37.43
C PRO A 98 14.21 -44.06 38.00
N CYS A 99 15.41 -43.87 37.44
CA CYS A 99 16.30 -42.78 37.80
C CYS A 99 15.97 -41.55 36.95
N TYR A 100 15.29 -40.55 37.53
CA TYR A 100 14.96 -39.32 36.84
C TYR A 100 16.08 -38.29 36.93
N THR A 101 16.17 -37.45 35.90
CA THR A 101 17.06 -36.29 35.84
C THR A 101 16.25 -35.05 35.45
N PHE A 102 16.79 -33.83 35.59
CA PHE A 102 16.10 -32.63 35.09
C PHE A 102 15.95 -32.60 33.57
N GLU A 103 16.74 -33.39 32.84
CA GLU A 103 16.50 -33.62 31.41
C GLU A 103 15.17 -34.36 31.19
N HIS A 104 14.84 -35.34 32.04
CA HIS A 104 13.55 -36.01 32.00
C HIS A 104 12.40 -35.03 32.29
N LEU A 105 12.55 -34.15 33.30
CA LEU A 105 11.56 -33.09 33.56
C LEU A 105 11.39 -32.17 32.35
N ARG A 106 12.49 -31.73 31.73
CA ARG A 106 12.45 -30.93 30.50
C ARG A 106 11.69 -31.67 29.41
N ASN A 107 11.99 -32.95 29.17
CA ASN A 107 11.32 -33.77 28.16
C ASN A 107 9.82 -33.89 28.40
N MET A 108 9.42 -34.00 29.67
CA MET A 108 8.02 -33.97 30.05
C MET A 108 7.37 -32.62 29.73
N GLU A 109 8.00 -31.49 30.09
CA GLU A 109 7.49 -30.15 29.77
C GLU A 109 7.36 -29.96 28.24
N LEU A 110 8.35 -30.40 27.49
CA LEU A 110 8.38 -30.37 26.03
C LEU A 110 7.22 -31.17 25.42
N LEU A 111 6.97 -32.39 25.95
CA LEU A 111 5.86 -33.24 25.53
C LEU A 111 4.50 -32.61 25.85
N VAL A 112 4.36 -32.02 27.03
CA VAL A 112 3.16 -31.30 27.45
C VAL A 112 2.88 -30.13 26.51
N VAL A 113 3.88 -29.31 26.17
CA VAL A 113 3.72 -28.21 25.18
C VAL A 113 3.30 -28.76 23.83
N ALA A 114 3.97 -29.79 23.30
CA ALA A 114 3.61 -30.39 22.02
C ALA A 114 2.14 -30.86 21.99
N ARG A 115 1.67 -31.51 23.05
CA ARG A 115 0.28 -31.99 23.14
C ARG A 115 -0.74 -30.87 23.26
N VAL A 116 -0.44 -29.85 24.06
CA VAL A 116 -1.27 -28.65 24.13
C VAL A 116 -1.38 -28.00 22.75
N LEU A 117 -0.25 -27.88 22.04
CA LEU A 117 -0.18 -27.33 20.70
C LEU A 117 -0.69 -28.28 19.60
N ASN A 118 -0.95 -29.55 19.85
CA ASN A 118 -1.57 -30.45 18.88
C ASN A 118 -3.04 -30.74 19.20
N SER A 119 -3.55 -30.18 20.30
CA SER A 119 -4.96 -30.27 20.65
C SER A 119 -5.83 -29.58 19.58
N PRO A 120 -7.03 -30.10 19.27
CA PRO A 120 -7.93 -29.50 18.30
C PRO A 120 -8.25 -28.04 18.70
N GLU A 121 -8.30 -27.16 17.71
CA GLU A 121 -8.56 -25.73 17.93
C GLU A 121 -10.03 -25.54 18.36
N PRO A 122 -10.31 -25.01 19.57
CA PRO A 122 -11.67 -24.73 19.99
C PRO A 122 -12.23 -23.51 19.23
N SER A 123 -13.55 -23.36 19.21
CA SER A 123 -14.21 -22.20 18.60
C SER A 123 -13.98 -20.89 19.37
N THR A 124 -13.77 -20.99 20.69
CA THR A 124 -13.50 -19.87 21.59
C THR A 124 -12.40 -20.25 22.59
N GLY A 125 -11.74 -19.26 23.17
CA GLY A 125 -10.68 -19.47 24.16
C GLY A 125 -9.61 -18.40 24.11
N TYR A 126 -8.41 -18.75 24.55
CA TYR A 126 -7.27 -17.86 24.53
C TYR A 126 -6.57 -17.89 23.18
N ILE A 127 -6.06 -16.74 22.76
CA ILE A 127 -5.32 -16.58 21.53
C ILE A 127 -3.84 -16.83 21.81
N VAL A 128 -3.23 -17.65 20.95
CA VAL A 128 -1.79 -17.91 20.88
C VAL A 128 -1.29 -17.61 19.46
N SER A 129 -0.07 -17.12 19.34
CA SER A 129 0.57 -16.91 18.04
C SER A 129 0.83 -18.22 17.29
N LYS A 130 0.35 -18.31 16.04
CA LYS A 130 0.66 -19.42 15.13
C LYS A 130 2.14 -19.47 14.76
N SER A 131 2.82 -18.32 14.68
CA SER A 131 4.25 -18.26 14.37
C SER A 131 5.05 -18.86 15.54
N TRP A 132 4.68 -18.48 16.77
CA TRP A 132 5.25 -19.05 17.99
C TRP A 132 5.01 -20.55 18.09
N CYS A 133 3.77 -21.01 17.86
CA CYS A 133 3.45 -22.45 17.86
C CYS A 133 4.34 -23.25 16.91
N LYS A 134 4.52 -22.76 15.67
CA LYS A 134 5.38 -23.40 14.67
C LYS A 134 6.85 -23.43 15.11
N SER A 135 7.36 -22.31 15.65
CA SER A 135 8.73 -22.23 16.16
C SER A 135 8.95 -23.19 17.33
N ALA A 136 8.00 -23.24 18.27
CA ALA A 136 8.04 -24.14 19.41
C ALA A 136 8.08 -25.60 18.94
N LEU A 137 7.15 -26.03 18.08
CA LEU A 137 7.11 -27.40 17.57
C LEU A 137 8.40 -27.78 16.82
N LYS A 138 8.91 -26.89 15.96
CA LYS A 138 10.17 -27.13 15.23
C LYS A 138 11.37 -27.27 16.18
N TRP A 139 11.43 -26.47 17.24
CA TRP A 139 12.46 -26.58 18.27
C TRP A 139 12.34 -27.87 19.08
N LEU A 140 11.11 -28.27 19.42
CA LEU A 140 10.81 -29.54 20.10
C LEU A 140 11.25 -30.75 19.27
N GLU A 141 10.93 -30.77 17.98
CA GLU A 141 11.35 -31.81 17.03
C GLU A 141 12.87 -31.91 16.96
N ALA A 142 13.56 -30.76 16.86
CA ALA A 142 15.02 -30.73 16.80
C ALA A 142 15.67 -31.27 18.09
N GLN A 143 15.08 -31.00 19.26
CA GLN A 143 15.53 -31.55 20.55
C GLN A 143 15.27 -33.06 20.67
N GLN A 144 14.12 -33.55 20.19
CA GLN A 144 13.83 -34.99 20.16
C GLN A 144 14.79 -35.73 19.24
N GLU A 145 15.05 -35.19 18.05
CA GLU A 145 16.08 -35.72 17.16
C GLU A 145 17.41 -35.79 17.89
N GLU A 146 17.84 -34.71 18.57
CA GLU A 146 19.06 -34.62 19.38
C GLU A 146 19.26 -35.84 20.27
N GLN A 147 18.25 -36.11 21.10
CA GLN A 147 18.22 -37.20 22.05
C GLN A 147 18.20 -38.58 21.39
N GLN A 148 17.45 -38.76 20.31
CA GLN A 148 17.42 -40.03 19.59
C GLN A 148 18.79 -40.40 18.98
N ALA A 149 19.52 -39.40 18.47
CA ALA A 149 20.88 -39.67 17.99
C ALA A 149 21.86 -39.96 19.12
N ALA A 150 21.72 -39.30 20.28
CA ALA A 150 22.53 -39.60 21.45
C ALA A 150 22.31 -41.05 21.93
N LYS A 151 21.05 -41.52 21.91
CA LYS A 151 20.70 -42.90 22.30
C LYS A 151 21.19 -43.95 21.30
N THR A 152 21.23 -43.65 20.00
CA THR A 152 21.52 -44.68 19.00
C THR A 152 23.00 -45.05 18.89
N ASN A 153 23.94 -44.36 19.55
CA ASN A 153 25.41 -44.62 19.56
C ASN A 153 26.07 -44.87 18.18
N LYS A 154 25.33 -44.70 17.09
CA LYS A 154 25.81 -44.88 15.73
C LYS A 154 26.77 -43.73 15.47
N LYS A 155 28.01 -44.05 15.10
CA LYS A 155 29.00 -43.07 14.64
C LYS A 155 28.41 -42.27 13.47
N ILE A 156 27.80 -41.13 13.78
CA ILE A 156 27.26 -40.22 12.78
C ILE A 156 28.45 -39.64 12.01
N SER A 157 28.39 -39.73 10.68
CA SER A 157 29.39 -39.09 9.82
C SER A 157 29.52 -37.61 10.15
N LYS A 158 30.76 -37.10 10.20
CA LYS A 158 31.09 -35.68 10.45
C LYS A 158 30.27 -34.71 9.58
N LYS A 159 29.96 -35.10 8.34
CA LYS A 159 29.10 -34.29 7.43
C LYS A 159 27.66 -34.17 7.96
N LYS A 160 27.08 -35.27 8.43
CA LYS A 160 25.72 -35.30 9.01
C LYS A 160 25.67 -34.57 10.36
N GLN A 161 26.73 -34.67 11.17
CA GLN A 161 26.85 -33.91 12.41
C GLN A 161 26.90 -32.40 12.15
N ARG A 162 27.70 -31.94 11.16
CA ARG A 162 27.74 -30.52 10.77
C ARG A 162 26.41 -30.00 10.24
N LEU A 163 25.75 -30.77 9.37
CA LEU A 163 24.42 -30.39 8.85
C LEU A 163 23.40 -30.25 10.00
N ARG A 164 23.46 -31.17 10.96
CA ARG A 164 22.60 -31.14 12.14
C ARG A 164 22.89 -29.95 13.05
N GLN A 165 24.17 -29.67 13.31
CA GLN A 165 24.58 -28.48 14.08
C GLN A 165 24.08 -27.19 13.42
N ARG A 166 24.16 -27.09 12.08
CA ARG A 166 23.58 -25.96 11.33
C ARG A 166 22.07 -25.87 11.50
N ARG A 167 21.34 -26.99 11.37
CA ARG A 167 19.90 -27.01 11.60
C ARG A 167 19.53 -26.57 13.02
N LEU A 168 20.28 -27.00 14.03
CA LEU A 168 20.05 -26.62 15.42
C LEU A 168 20.38 -25.15 15.68
N SER A 169 21.45 -24.60 15.07
CA SER A 169 21.78 -23.18 15.20
C SER A 169 20.73 -22.28 14.54
N ASP A 170 20.05 -22.76 13.51
CA ASP A 170 19.00 -22.02 12.81
C ASP A 170 17.65 -22.07 13.55
N ILE A 171 17.51 -22.94 14.55
CA ILE A 171 16.26 -23.11 15.31
C ILE A 171 16.47 -22.53 16.70
N SER A 172 16.09 -21.28 16.88
CA SER A 172 16.07 -20.63 18.18
C SER A 172 15.05 -21.28 19.12
N PRO A 173 15.29 -21.27 20.45
CA PRO A 173 14.25 -21.61 21.41
C PRO A 173 13.03 -20.69 21.22
N PRO A 174 11.81 -21.16 21.53
CA PRO A 174 10.62 -20.33 21.46
C PRO A 174 10.74 -19.13 22.39
N TRP A 175 10.17 -17.99 21.98
CA TRP A 175 10.19 -16.77 22.77
C TRP A 175 9.47 -16.94 24.12
N PRO A 176 9.91 -16.26 25.20
CA PRO A 176 9.28 -16.35 26.51
C PRO A 176 7.80 -15.94 26.53
N ASN A 177 7.41 -14.97 25.69
CA ASN A 177 6.02 -14.55 25.53
C ASN A 177 5.42 -15.16 24.26
N VAL A 178 4.43 -16.05 24.43
CA VAL A 178 3.76 -16.77 23.33
C VAL A 178 2.97 -15.90 22.36
N ASN A 179 2.74 -14.63 22.73
CA ASN A 179 1.92 -13.67 21.98
C ASN A 179 2.69 -12.43 21.54
N SER A 180 4.01 -12.40 21.69
CA SER A 180 4.83 -11.20 21.43
C SER A 180 4.66 -10.61 20.02
N ASP A 181 4.49 -11.42 18.97
CA ASP A 181 4.22 -10.91 17.61
C ASP A 181 2.75 -10.48 17.39
N LEU A 182 1.84 -10.85 18.29
CA LEU A 182 0.44 -10.46 18.23
C LEU A 182 0.14 -9.17 19.00
N LEU A 183 1.08 -8.67 19.80
CA LEU A 183 0.89 -7.45 20.58
C LEU A 183 1.34 -6.23 19.80
N CYS A 184 0.61 -5.12 19.95
CA CYS A 184 1.12 -3.80 19.59
C CYS A 184 1.94 -3.21 20.75
N GLU A 185 2.49 -2.01 20.55
CA GLU A 185 3.27 -1.28 21.56
C GLU A 185 2.44 -0.95 22.82
N HIS A 186 1.12 -0.84 22.68
CA HIS A 186 0.19 -0.66 23.80
C HIS A 186 -0.10 -1.96 24.58
N SER A 187 0.62 -3.04 24.28
CA SER A 187 0.41 -4.37 24.88
C SER A 187 -1.00 -4.94 24.67
N CYS A 188 -1.72 -4.45 23.68
CA CYS A 188 -3.02 -4.95 23.25
C CYS A 188 -2.89 -5.80 21.99
N LEU A 189 -3.95 -6.53 21.63
CA LEU A 189 -3.98 -7.32 20.40
C LEU A 189 -3.84 -6.39 19.16
N SER A 190 -2.78 -6.63 18.40
CA SER A 190 -2.45 -5.89 17.18
C SER A 190 -3.53 -6.07 16.11
N ARG A 191 -3.85 -4.96 15.44
CA ARG A 191 -4.82 -4.89 14.34
C ARG A 191 -4.29 -5.67 13.15
N CYS A 192 -5.09 -6.62 12.67
CA CYS A 192 -4.81 -7.25 11.38
C CYS A 192 -5.53 -6.43 10.30
N SER A 193 -4.80 -5.94 9.31
CA SER A 193 -5.37 -5.12 8.21
C SER A 193 -6.58 -5.77 7.53
N ASN A 194 -6.60 -7.11 7.50
CA ASN A 194 -7.71 -7.93 7.02
C ASN A 194 -8.08 -9.05 8.01
N GLY A 195 -9.37 -9.37 8.14
CA GLY A 195 -9.85 -10.50 8.97
C GLY A 195 -9.27 -11.87 8.57
N LYS A 196 -8.92 -12.05 7.29
CA LYS A 196 -8.19 -13.24 6.79
C LYS A 196 -6.79 -13.33 7.40
N SER A 197 -6.09 -12.20 7.56
CA SER A 197 -4.77 -12.15 8.18
C SER A 197 -4.83 -12.49 9.67
N ALA A 198 -5.93 -12.12 10.37
CA ALA A 198 -6.11 -12.49 11.77
C ALA A 198 -6.13 -14.01 11.96
N ARG A 199 -6.94 -14.73 11.19
CA ARG A 199 -7.02 -16.21 11.26
C ARG A 199 -5.71 -16.90 10.88
N ALA A 200 -4.92 -16.31 9.97
CA ALA A 200 -3.62 -16.86 9.58
C ALA A 200 -2.56 -16.76 10.69
N ARG A 201 -2.67 -15.75 11.57
CA ARG A 201 -1.68 -15.46 12.63
C ARG A 201 -2.09 -15.98 14.01
N ARG A 202 -3.39 -16.08 14.29
CA ARG A 202 -3.94 -16.42 15.60
C ARG A 202 -4.40 -17.88 15.64
N ARG A 203 -4.16 -18.57 16.76
CA ARG A 203 -4.72 -19.88 17.08
C ARG A 203 -5.45 -19.82 18.40
N TYR A 204 -6.61 -20.44 18.50
CA TYR A 204 -7.32 -20.58 19.77
C TYR A 204 -6.83 -21.80 20.56
N VAL A 205 -6.75 -21.64 21.87
CA VAL A 205 -6.50 -22.72 22.83
C VAL A 205 -7.51 -22.63 23.97
N ASN A 206 -7.92 -23.78 24.50
CA ASN A 206 -8.88 -23.80 25.61
C ASN A 206 -8.25 -23.25 26.91
N LYS A 207 -9.08 -22.97 27.91
CA LYS A 207 -8.64 -22.38 29.19
C LYS A 207 -7.62 -23.26 29.94
N GLN A 208 -7.74 -24.57 29.86
CA GLN A 208 -6.81 -25.49 30.52
C GLN A 208 -5.44 -25.48 29.84
N ALA A 209 -5.41 -25.57 28.51
CA ALA A 209 -4.22 -25.41 27.69
C ALA A 209 -3.51 -24.08 27.98
N TRP A 210 -4.26 -22.98 28.05
CA TRP A 210 -3.70 -21.67 28.39
C TRP A 210 -3.08 -21.65 29.79
N LYS A 211 -3.75 -22.20 30.81
CA LYS A 211 -3.19 -22.27 32.18
C LYS A 211 -1.84 -23.00 32.21
N ILE A 212 -1.72 -24.07 31.43
CA ILE A 212 -0.48 -24.85 31.32
C ILE A 212 0.61 -24.03 30.61
N LEU A 213 0.27 -23.42 29.47
CA LEU A 213 1.21 -22.53 28.76
C LEU A 213 1.64 -21.37 29.64
N LYS A 214 0.74 -20.74 30.39
CA LYS A 214 1.06 -19.64 31.32
C LYS A 214 1.96 -20.09 32.48
N LYS A 215 1.83 -21.33 32.94
CA LYS A 215 2.74 -21.91 33.95
C LYS A 215 4.15 -22.12 33.38
N LEU A 216 4.27 -22.57 32.13
CA LEU A 216 5.56 -22.81 31.46
C LEU A 216 6.20 -21.52 30.89
N TYR A 217 5.38 -20.53 30.56
CA TYR A 217 5.74 -19.26 29.93
C TYR A 217 5.08 -18.10 30.70
N PRO A 218 5.55 -17.80 31.91
CA PRO A 218 4.92 -16.83 32.81
C PRO A 218 4.87 -15.40 32.24
N ASP A 219 5.80 -15.05 31.34
CA ASP A 219 5.84 -13.72 30.70
C ASP A 219 4.79 -13.54 29.59
N SER A 220 4.01 -14.59 29.31
CA SER A 220 3.02 -14.57 28.24
C SER A 220 1.80 -13.71 28.57
N THR A 221 1.47 -12.78 27.71
CA THR A 221 0.27 -11.93 27.85
C THR A 221 -0.98 -12.73 27.52
N SER A 222 -1.97 -12.72 28.42
CA SER A 222 -3.26 -13.37 28.18
C SER A 222 -4.10 -12.56 27.21
N LEU A 223 -4.44 -13.16 26.08
CA LEU A 223 -5.34 -12.60 25.09
C LEU A 223 -6.56 -13.52 25.00
N ASP A 224 -7.72 -13.06 25.46
CA ASP A 224 -8.96 -13.81 25.32
C ASP A 224 -9.58 -13.52 23.94
N ALA A 225 -10.39 -14.43 23.42
CA ALA A 225 -11.18 -14.22 22.20
C ALA A 225 -12.12 -13.01 22.31
N THR A 226 -12.51 -12.66 23.54
CA THR A 226 -13.31 -11.47 23.87
C THR A 226 -12.48 -10.19 23.88
N THR A 227 -11.15 -10.29 24.02
CA THR A 227 -10.24 -9.15 23.99
C THR A 227 -10.23 -8.59 22.57
N GLY A 228 -10.87 -7.45 22.38
CA GLY A 228 -10.88 -6.73 21.12
C GLY A 228 -9.48 -6.33 20.66
N GLU A 229 -9.39 -5.85 19.43
CA GLU A 229 -8.17 -5.24 18.93
C GLU A 229 -7.89 -3.90 19.66
N CYS A 230 -6.64 -3.46 19.65
CA CYS A 230 -6.23 -2.22 20.30
C CYS A 230 -7.01 -1.00 19.76
N LEU A 231 -7.86 -0.40 20.60
CA LEU A 231 -8.65 0.79 20.25
C LEU A 231 -7.77 2.00 19.94
N GLN A 232 -6.60 2.12 20.61
CA GLN A 232 -5.67 3.20 20.33
C GLN A 232 -5.06 3.08 18.93
N CYS A 233 -4.53 1.91 18.56
CA CYS A 233 -4.04 1.68 17.20
C CYS A 233 -5.16 1.81 16.14
N PHE A 234 -6.39 1.47 16.50
CA PHE A 234 -7.55 1.69 15.64
C PHE A 234 -7.77 3.19 15.39
N ALA A 235 -7.85 3.99 16.44
CA ALA A 235 -8.02 5.44 16.36
C ALA A 235 -6.88 6.11 15.59
N GLU A 236 -5.62 5.75 15.88
CA GLU A 236 -4.44 6.24 15.16
C GLU A 236 -4.49 5.90 13.67
N SER A 237 -4.88 4.68 13.32
CA SER A 237 -4.99 4.27 11.92
C SER A 237 -6.10 5.01 11.18
N GLU A 238 -7.26 5.22 11.81
CA GLU A 238 -8.36 5.98 11.19
C GLU A 238 -8.02 7.47 11.08
N MET A 239 -7.35 8.05 12.09
CA MET A 239 -6.83 9.41 12.05
C MET A 239 -5.80 9.57 10.93
N ASN A 240 -4.85 8.64 10.78
CA ASN A 240 -3.87 8.68 9.70
C ASN A 240 -4.53 8.57 8.32
N LYS A 241 -5.54 7.70 8.15
CA LYS A 241 -6.31 7.64 6.90
C LYS A 241 -7.09 8.92 6.62
N LYS A 242 -7.60 9.59 7.65
CA LYS A 242 -8.24 10.90 7.51
C LYS A 242 -7.22 11.95 7.09
N ASN A 243 -6.09 12.07 7.79
CA ASN A 243 -5.02 13.01 7.46
C ASN A 243 -4.51 12.81 6.04
N GLN A 244 -4.32 11.56 5.58
CA GLN A 244 -3.92 11.28 4.20
C GLN A 244 -4.96 11.74 3.17
N ARG A 245 -6.25 11.57 3.45
CA ARG A 245 -7.32 12.07 2.58
C ARG A 245 -7.35 13.60 2.55
N ASP A 246 -7.23 14.23 3.72
CA ASP A 246 -7.22 15.68 3.86
C ASP A 246 -5.99 16.28 3.13
N GLU A 247 -4.81 15.68 3.28
CA GLU A 247 -3.59 16.05 2.54
C GLU A 247 -3.75 15.86 1.02
N GLU A 248 -4.41 14.79 0.57
CA GLU A 248 -4.69 14.57 -0.85
C GLU A 248 -5.68 15.62 -1.39
N GLU A 249 -6.69 15.99 -0.61
CA GLU A 249 -7.65 17.04 -0.95
C GLU A 249 -6.99 18.42 -0.99
N CYS A 250 -6.18 18.77 0.00
CA CYS A 250 -5.37 19.99 0.00
C CYS A 250 -4.48 20.03 -1.25
N ARG A 251 -3.77 18.95 -1.57
CA ARG A 251 -2.97 18.88 -2.82
C ARG A 251 -3.82 19.00 -4.08
N LYS A 252 -5.06 18.50 -4.10
CA LYS A 252 -6.00 18.69 -5.22
C LYS A 252 -6.42 20.15 -5.36
N LEU A 253 -6.72 20.82 -4.25
CA LEU A 253 -7.10 22.24 -4.22
C LEU A 253 -5.94 23.14 -4.63
N GLU A 254 -4.74 22.90 -4.10
CA GLU A 254 -3.53 23.63 -4.46
C GLU A 254 -3.22 23.51 -5.95
N ARG A 255 -3.31 22.30 -6.51
CA ARG A 255 -3.16 22.09 -7.95
C ARG A 255 -4.16 22.88 -8.76
N LYS A 256 -5.41 22.96 -8.31
CA LYS A 256 -6.47 23.71 -9.00
C LYS A 256 -6.45 25.21 -8.73
N ARG A 257 -5.61 25.70 -7.82
CA ARG A 257 -5.50 27.13 -7.45
C ARG A 257 -5.34 28.07 -8.66
N PRO A 258 -4.54 27.77 -9.70
CA PRO A 258 -4.46 28.60 -10.91
C PRO A 258 -5.78 28.76 -11.67
N LEU A 259 -6.71 27.79 -11.57
CA LEU A 259 -8.01 27.85 -12.25
C LEU A 259 -8.99 28.83 -11.57
N SER A 260 -8.58 29.47 -10.46
CA SER A 260 -9.28 30.66 -9.95
C SER A 260 -9.27 31.79 -10.97
N ASN A 261 -8.23 31.89 -11.81
CA ASN A 261 -8.17 32.85 -12.92
C ASN A 261 -9.09 32.39 -14.07
N PRO A 262 -10.07 33.22 -14.50
CA PRO A 262 -10.99 32.87 -15.58
C PRO A 262 -10.30 32.52 -16.91
N SER A 263 -9.18 33.17 -17.24
CA SER A 263 -8.42 32.92 -18.48
C SER A 263 -7.81 31.52 -18.48
N LEU A 264 -7.21 31.09 -17.36
CA LEU A 264 -6.69 29.72 -17.23
C LEU A 264 -7.80 28.67 -17.17
N ARG A 265 -8.95 29.02 -16.58
CA ARG A 265 -10.12 28.14 -16.60
C ARG A 265 -10.62 27.89 -18.04
N ARG A 266 -10.66 28.93 -18.87
CA ARG A 266 -11.00 28.81 -20.31
C ARG A 266 -10.01 27.92 -21.06
N LEU A 267 -8.71 28.09 -20.81
CA LEU A 267 -7.67 27.24 -21.39
C LEU A 267 -7.82 25.77 -20.95
N TYR A 268 -8.11 25.54 -19.67
CA TYR A 268 -8.31 24.21 -19.10
C TYR A 268 -9.50 23.47 -19.71
N THR A 269 -10.64 24.16 -19.92
CA THR A 269 -11.85 23.55 -20.50
C THR A 269 -11.90 23.56 -22.04
N ARG A 270 -10.90 24.16 -22.71
CA ARG A 270 -10.82 24.28 -24.16
C ARG A 270 -10.71 22.90 -24.84
N ARG A 271 -11.49 22.73 -25.91
CA ARG A 271 -11.44 21.53 -26.79
C ARG A 271 -11.04 21.86 -28.24
N THR A 272 -11.34 23.07 -28.70
CA THR A 272 -11.21 23.52 -30.10
C THR A 272 -9.81 23.97 -30.50
N GLY A 273 -8.88 24.07 -29.54
CA GLY A 273 -7.54 24.59 -29.77
C GLY A 273 -7.43 26.10 -29.96
N VAL A 274 -8.55 26.81 -30.10
CA VAL A 274 -8.60 28.27 -30.30
C VAL A 274 -9.46 28.91 -29.21
N PRO A 275 -9.12 30.11 -28.69
CA PRO A 275 -9.99 30.84 -27.77
C PRO A 275 -11.29 31.24 -28.47
N LEU A 276 -12.44 30.81 -27.94
CA LEU A 276 -13.75 31.03 -28.59
C LEU A 276 -14.07 32.51 -28.80
N HIS A 277 -13.64 33.38 -27.90
CA HIS A 277 -13.84 34.83 -28.01
C HIS A 277 -12.92 35.50 -29.03
N ALA A 278 -11.84 34.83 -29.44
CA ALA A 278 -10.91 35.30 -30.46
C ALA A 278 -11.38 34.96 -31.88
N ILE A 279 -12.37 34.08 -32.06
CA ILE A 279 -12.88 33.73 -33.37
C ILE A 279 -13.76 34.88 -33.88
N ARG A 280 -13.54 35.34 -35.12
CA ARG A 280 -14.47 36.22 -35.83
C ARG A 280 -15.74 35.43 -36.05
N ARG A 281 -16.85 35.89 -35.47
CA ARG A 281 -18.14 35.40 -35.93
C ARG A 281 -18.26 35.85 -37.37
N ALA A 282 -18.55 34.92 -38.28
CA ALA A 282 -18.97 35.28 -39.61
C ALA A 282 -20.21 36.15 -39.40
N GLU A 283 -20.04 37.47 -39.44
CA GLU A 283 -21.16 38.37 -39.58
C GLU A 283 -21.76 37.96 -40.90
N VAL A 284 -22.87 37.22 -40.83
CA VAL A 284 -23.71 36.92 -41.97
C VAL A 284 -24.13 38.31 -42.43
N THR A 285 -23.36 38.87 -43.34
CA THR A 285 -23.72 40.05 -44.08
C THR A 285 -24.89 39.54 -44.91
N VAL A 286 -26.08 39.63 -44.32
CA VAL A 286 -27.33 39.49 -45.03
C VAL A 286 -27.29 40.65 -46.00
N PHE A 287 -26.66 40.42 -47.15
CA PHE A 287 -26.84 41.26 -48.31
C PHE A 287 -28.34 41.21 -48.56
N SER A 288 -29.04 42.23 -48.07
CA SER A 288 -30.45 42.44 -48.38
C SER A 288 -30.47 42.74 -49.87
N SER A 289 -30.65 41.68 -50.64
CA SER A 289 -30.85 41.71 -52.07
C SER A 289 -32.13 42.49 -52.37
N THR A 290 -32.02 43.81 -52.43
CA THR A 290 -32.99 44.67 -53.12
C THR A 290 -32.37 45.13 -54.42
N ASP A 291 -32.73 44.36 -55.44
CA ASP A 291 -32.99 44.73 -56.82
C ASP A 291 -31.88 45.03 -57.84
N SER A 292 -32.12 44.37 -58.98
CA SER A 292 -31.84 44.76 -60.36
C SER A 292 -30.44 44.53 -60.94
N ALA A 293 -30.35 43.37 -61.61
CA ALA A 293 -29.96 43.21 -63.02
C ALA A 293 -28.78 44.06 -63.53
N VAL A 294 -27.64 43.41 -63.79
CA VAL A 294 -27.17 43.01 -65.12
C VAL A 294 -25.93 42.13 -64.91
N ALA A 295 -26.04 40.88 -65.36
CA ALA A 295 -25.00 39.86 -65.20
C ALA A 295 -23.77 40.19 -66.05
N THR A 296 -22.64 40.47 -65.41
CA THR A 296 -21.32 40.43 -66.05
C THR A 296 -20.55 39.24 -65.46
N PRO A 297 -20.01 38.31 -66.27
CA PRO A 297 -19.20 37.19 -65.79
C PRO A 297 -17.81 37.72 -65.40
N CYS A 298 -17.73 38.40 -64.26
CA CYS A 298 -16.47 38.89 -63.71
C CYS A 298 -15.70 37.71 -63.09
N GLU A 299 -14.41 37.62 -63.43
CA GLU A 299 -13.45 36.64 -62.95
C GLU A 299 -13.63 36.37 -61.46
N LYS A 300 -13.75 35.09 -61.10
CA LYS A 300 -13.69 34.60 -59.72
C LYS A 300 -12.28 34.83 -59.17
N ILE A 301 -11.94 36.08 -58.87
CA ILE A 301 -10.86 36.38 -57.96
C ILE A 301 -11.31 35.78 -56.64
N ALA A 302 -10.73 34.64 -56.29
CA ALA A 302 -10.89 34.05 -54.97
C ALA A 302 -10.37 35.08 -53.96
N LEU A 303 -11.27 35.94 -53.48
CA LEU A 303 -11.00 36.83 -52.36
C LEU A 303 -10.56 35.91 -51.22
N ALA A 304 -9.25 35.95 -50.93
CA ALA A 304 -8.65 35.20 -49.85
C ALA A 304 -9.51 35.43 -48.61
N THR A 305 -10.07 34.34 -48.08
CA THR A 305 -10.89 34.43 -46.88
C THR A 305 -10.01 35.00 -45.77
N PRO A 306 -10.41 36.11 -45.13
CA PRO A 306 -9.58 36.73 -44.10
C PRO A 306 -9.33 35.73 -42.96
N CYS A 307 -8.22 35.91 -42.25
CA CYS A 307 -7.89 35.09 -41.08
C CYS A 307 -9.11 34.99 -40.14
N PRO A 308 -9.48 33.77 -39.67
CA PRO A 308 -10.66 33.57 -38.84
C PRO A 308 -10.53 34.18 -37.44
N LEU A 309 -9.36 34.69 -37.06
CA LEU A 309 -9.09 35.32 -35.76
C LEU A 309 -9.38 36.83 -35.80
N ARG A 310 -9.86 37.38 -34.68
CA ARG A 310 -9.98 38.83 -34.46
C ARG A 310 -8.57 39.46 -34.45
N ASP A 311 -8.53 40.77 -34.66
CA ASP A 311 -7.25 41.50 -34.56
C ASP A 311 -6.75 41.46 -33.11
N GLY A 312 -5.47 41.18 -32.92
CA GLY A 312 -4.89 40.98 -31.60
C GLY A 312 -3.60 40.16 -31.61
N LYS A 313 -3.06 39.91 -30.42
CA LYS A 313 -1.86 39.08 -30.22
C LYS A 313 -2.26 37.69 -29.73
N TYR A 314 -1.63 36.70 -30.33
CA TYR A 314 -1.85 35.29 -30.04
C TYR A 314 -0.52 34.58 -29.81
N PHE A 315 -0.57 33.54 -29.00
CA PHE A 315 0.59 32.74 -28.63
C PHE A 315 0.32 31.28 -28.96
N VAL A 316 1.30 30.60 -29.54
CA VAL A 316 1.20 29.20 -29.95
C VAL A 316 1.84 28.31 -28.89
N LEU A 317 1.10 27.32 -28.39
CA LEU A 317 1.57 26.31 -27.44
C LEU A 317 1.47 24.90 -28.02
N PRO A 318 2.44 24.01 -27.74
CA PRO A 318 2.31 22.58 -28.06
C PRO A 318 1.10 21.95 -27.36
N ARG A 319 0.26 21.22 -28.10
CA ARG A 319 -0.91 20.54 -27.55
C ARG A 319 -0.53 19.46 -26.54
N ALA A 320 0.60 18.78 -26.75
CA ALA A 320 1.14 17.81 -25.81
C ALA A 320 1.37 18.43 -24.41
N TRP A 321 1.91 19.65 -24.36
CA TRP A 321 2.07 20.39 -23.12
C TRP A 321 0.71 20.72 -22.49
N CYS A 322 -0.26 21.21 -23.28
CA CYS A 322 -1.62 21.50 -22.79
C CYS A 322 -2.29 20.26 -22.18
N HIS A 323 -2.14 19.09 -22.79
CA HIS A 323 -2.66 17.82 -22.27
C HIS A 323 -1.97 17.41 -20.97
N GLN A 324 -0.64 17.49 -20.91
CA GLN A 324 0.10 17.19 -19.69
C GLN A 324 -0.33 18.12 -18.55
N TRP A 325 -0.45 19.42 -18.83
CA TRP A 325 -0.96 20.40 -17.87
C TRP A 325 -2.37 20.06 -17.41
N ARG A 326 -3.33 19.83 -18.33
CA ARG A 326 -4.71 19.43 -17.96
C ARG A 326 -4.75 18.14 -17.15
N ARG A 327 -3.93 17.14 -17.49
CA ARG A 327 -3.82 15.87 -16.76
C ARG A 327 -3.32 16.09 -15.34
N TYR A 328 -2.27 16.88 -15.16
CA TYR A 328 -1.76 17.25 -13.84
C TYR A 328 -2.82 17.98 -12.99
N MET A 329 -3.52 18.94 -13.58
CA MET A 329 -4.59 19.69 -12.91
C MET A 329 -5.77 18.79 -12.50
N LYS A 330 -6.08 17.76 -13.31
CA LYS A 330 -7.20 16.82 -13.07
C LYS A 330 -6.85 15.72 -12.08
N THR A 331 -5.78 14.97 -12.35
CA THR A 331 -5.42 13.75 -11.60
C THR A 331 -4.16 13.94 -10.79
N GLY A 332 -3.20 14.73 -11.28
CA GLY A 332 -1.90 14.95 -10.63
C GLY A 332 -0.84 13.97 -11.11
N GLU A 333 -1.23 13.13 -12.07
CA GLU A 333 -0.31 12.26 -12.78
C GLU A 333 0.67 13.10 -13.61
N GLY A 334 1.91 12.64 -13.69
CA GLY A 334 2.98 13.30 -14.45
C GLY A 334 3.74 14.41 -13.69
N GLY A 335 3.33 14.72 -12.45
CA GLY A 335 3.98 15.76 -11.63
C GLY A 335 3.72 17.19 -12.13
N PRO A 336 4.27 18.21 -11.44
CA PRO A 336 4.15 19.61 -11.87
C PRO A 336 4.60 19.79 -13.32
N CYS A 337 3.73 20.35 -14.15
CA CYS A 337 4.04 20.60 -15.56
C CYS A 337 5.15 21.66 -15.64
N PRO A 338 6.21 21.46 -16.45
CA PRO A 338 7.23 22.49 -16.65
C PRO A 338 6.61 23.74 -17.29
N ALA A 339 7.33 24.86 -17.19
CA ALA A 339 6.94 26.07 -17.92
C ALA A 339 6.80 25.73 -19.42
N PRO A 340 5.79 26.31 -20.11
CA PRO A 340 5.58 26.02 -21.52
C PRO A 340 6.83 26.39 -22.32
N ASP A 341 7.33 25.44 -23.12
CA ASP A 341 8.42 25.65 -24.06
C ASP A 341 7.94 25.44 -25.50
N ALA A 342 8.39 26.31 -26.41
CA ALA A 342 8.18 26.11 -27.84
C ALA A 342 9.34 25.34 -28.48
N ALA A 343 10.17 24.63 -27.69
CA ALA A 343 11.28 23.85 -28.22
C ALA A 343 10.81 22.82 -29.26
N GLY A 344 9.67 22.18 -29.03
CA GLY A 344 9.04 21.25 -29.99
C GLY A 344 8.49 21.91 -31.27
N LEU A 345 8.46 23.25 -31.32
CA LEU A 345 8.05 24.03 -32.50
C LEU A 345 9.25 24.69 -33.19
N LEU A 346 10.48 24.37 -32.80
CA LEU A 346 11.68 24.87 -33.48
C LEU A 346 12.24 23.79 -34.40
N CYS A 347 12.68 24.19 -35.57
CA CYS A 347 13.51 23.36 -36.43
C CYS A 347 14.83 23.05 -35.73
N ASP A 348 15.18 21.76 -35.60
CA ASP A 348 16.42 21.34 -34.96
C ASP A 348 17.67 21.93 -35.64
N ALA A 349 17.68 22.01 -36.97
CA ALA A 349 18.80 22.49 -37.76
C ALA A 349 18.98 24.02 -37.68
N HIS A 350 17.88 24.77 -37.78
CA HIS A 350 17.93 26.22 -37.97
C HIS A 350 17.53 27.01 -36.73
N ARG A 351 16.96 26.35 -35.71
CA ARG A 351 16.36 26.97 -34.51
C ARG A 351 15.33 28.05 -34.85
N LEU A 352 14.70 27.93 -36.01
CA LEU A 352 13.60 28.78 -36.48
C LEU A 352 12.26 28.08 -36.25
N PRO A 353 11.16 28.81 -36.01
CA PRO A 353 9.85 28.21 -35.80
C PRO A 353 9.39 27.36 -36.99
N LEU A 354 8.91 26.15 -36.74
CA LEU A 354 8.18 25.34 -37.70
C LEU A 354 6.69 25.58 -37.48
N LEU A 355 6.02 26.17 -38.47
CA LEU A 355 4.58 26.37 -38.40
C LEU A 355 3.88 25.05 -38.78
N PRO A 356 3.05 24.48 -37.89
CA PRO A 356 2.34 23.26 -38.21
C PRO A 356 1.37 23.47 -39.39
N PRO A 357 1.26 22.54 -40.35
CA PRO A 357 0.41 22.71 -41.54
C PRO A 357 -1.06 23.01 -41.24
N HIS A 358 -1.62 22.42 -40.18
CA HIS A 358 -3.00 22.68 -39.77
C HIS A 358 -3.19 24.10 -39.23
N LEU A 359 -2.18 24.65 -38.55
CA LEU A 359 -2.21 26.05 -38.11
C LEU A 359 -2.07 27.00 -39.29
N GLU A 360 -1.20 26.72 -40.26
CA GLU A 360 -1.07 27.53 -41.48
C GLU A 360 -2.39 27.55 -42.27
N ALA A 361 -2.98 26.39 -42.53
CA ALA A 361 -4.27 26.28 -43.21
C ALA A 361 -5.39 27.04 -42.48
N TYR A 362 -5.41 26.99 -41.14
CA TYR A 362 -6.37 27.75 -40.33
C TYR A 362 -6.15 29.27 -40.45
N LEU A 363 -4.91 29.74 -40.34
CA LEU A 363 -4.58 31.18 -40.42
C LEU A 363 -4.82 31.77 -41.82
N GLU A 364 -4.62 30.97 -42.87
CA GLU A 364 -4.91 31.32 -44.27
C GLU A 364 -6.41 31.26 -44.63
N GLY A 365 -7.27 30.89 -43.68
CA GLY A 365 -8.72 30.75 -43.91
C GLY A 365 -9.10 29.53 -44.76
N GLN A 366 -8.17 28.60 -45.01
CA GLN A 366 -8.42 27.35 -45.73
C GLN A 366 -9.15 26.31 -44.85
N ALA A 367 -8.96 26.37 -43.53
CA ALA A 367 -9.67 25.55 -42.55
C ALA A 367 -10.54 26.43 -41.65
N THR A 368 -11.79 26.01 -41.42
CA THR A 368 -12.74 26.71 -40.53
C THR A 368 -12.49 26.41 -39.05
N GLU A 369 -11.86 25.28 -38.74
CA GLU A 369 -11.52 24.84 -37.40
C GLU A 369 -10.02 24.52 -37.32
N LEU A 370 -9.37 24.84 -36.21
CA LEU A 370 -7.96 24.50 -36.00
C LEU A 370 -7.78 22.99 -35.81
N PHE A 371 -8.74 22.34 -35.14
CA PHE A 371 -8.84 20.90 -35.02
C PHE A 371 -10.14 20.46 -35.65
N ALA A 372 -10.10 19.51 -36.58
CA ALA A 372 -11.32 18.93 -37.14
C ALA A 372 -12.14 18.29 -36.00
N SER A 373 -13.33 18.82 -35.74
CA SER A 373 -14.27 18.22 -34.80
C SER A 373 -14.74 16.88 -35.38
N ASN A 374 -14.43 15.77 -34.69
CA ASN A 374 -14.90 14.43 -35.09
C ASN A 374 -16.43 14.24 -34.94
N GLU A 375 -17.20 15.30 -34.74
CA GLU A 375 -18.64 15.22 -34.47
C GLU A 375 -19.48 14.97 -35.74
N THR A 376 -18.89 14.99 -36.95
CA THR A 376 -19.66 14.97 -38.20
C THR A 376 -20.01 13.60 -38.79
N GLU A 377 -19.70 12.46 -38.15
CA GLU A 377 -20.03 11.12 -38.70
C GLU A 377 -20.58 10.09 -37.70
N ILE A 378 -21.31 10.51 -36.68
CA ILE A 378 -22.15 9.58 -35.92
C ILE A 378 -23.58 10.13 -35.90
N MET A 379 -24.44 9.60 -36.79
CA MET A 379 -25.89 9.79 -36.68
C MET A 379 -26.35 9.39 -35.27
N PRO A 380 -27.27 10.14 -34.64
CA PRO A 380 -27.61 9.93 -33.24
C PRO A 380 -28.47 8.68 -33.07
N ALA A 381 -27.88 7.61 -32.53
CA ALA A 381 -28.64 6.63 -31.77
C ALA A 381 -28.90 7.22 -30.38
N MET A 382 -30.19 7.31 -30.01
CA MET A 382 -30.65 7.81 -28.71
C MET A 382 -29.95 7.07 -27.55
N VAL A 383 -29.16 7.78 -26.74
CA VAL A 383 -28.68 7.27 -25.45
C VAL A 383 -28.90 8.34 -24.39
N LEU A 384 -29.75 8.00 -23.41
CA LEU A 384 -30.00 8.81 -22.22
C LEU A 384 -28.73 8.89 -21.36
N ALA A 385 -28.34 10.11 -20.99
CA ALA A 385 -27.22 10.39 -20.13
C ALA A 385 -27.47 9.95 -18.68
N THR A 386 -26.53 9.21 -18.10
CA THR A 386 -26.48 8.84 -16.67
C THR A 386 -25.56 9.81 -15.92
N PRO A 387 -25.94 10.32 -14.72
CA PRO A 387 -25.07 11.19 -13.93
C PRO A 387 -24.00 10.40 -13.12
N PRO A 388 -22.88 11.05 -12.74
CA PRO A 388 -21.73 10.39 -12.11
C PRO A 388 -21.97 10.05 -10.64
N ALA A 389 -21.56 8.84 -10.25
CA ALA A 389 -21.68 8.28 -8.91
C ALA A 389 -20.60 8.78 -7.94
N ALA A 390 -21.00 9.07 -6.70
CA ALA A 390 -20.11 9.15 -5.54
C ALA A 390 -20.48 7.99 -4.60
N ALA A 391 -19.58 7.02 -4.44
CA ALA A 391 -19.79 5.87 -3.56
C ALA A 391 -19.34 6.22 -2.14
N VAL A 392 -20.27 6.26 -1.20
CA VAL A 392 -20.01 6.25 0.25
C VAL A 392 -20.47 4.90 0.79
N ASN A 393 -19.52 4.02 1.10
CA ASN A 393 -19.77 2.75 1.77
C ASN A 393 -19.98 3.00 3.26
N GLY A 394 -21.24 3.16 3.66
CA GLY A 394 -21.66 3.07 5.07
C GLY A 394 -22.15 1.66 5.42
N PRO A 395 -22.15 1.29 6.72
CA PRO A 395 -22.66 -0.01 7.17
C PRO A 395 -24.15 -0.15 6.86
N MET A 396 -24.54 -1.25 6.22
CA MET A 396 -25.95 -1.58 5.95
C MET A 396 -26.70 -1.81 7.27
N ILE A 397 -27.70 -0.96 7.55
CA ILE A 397 -28.68 -1.16 8.61
C ILE A 397 -29.77 -2.11 8.08
N LEU A 398 -30.14 -3.11 8.88
CA LEU A 398 -31.18 -4.08 8.53
C LEU A 398 -32.58 -3.41 8.45
N PRO A 399 -33.43 -3.76 7.47
CA PRO A 399 -34.74 -3.14 7.29
C PRO A 399 -35.64 -3.38 8.52
N GLY A 400 -36.23 -2.31 9.07
CA GLY A 400 -37.20 -2.39 10.16
C GLY A 400 -36.67 -2.06 11.56
N GLN A 401 -35.36 -1.86 11.73
CA GLN A 401 -34.85 -1.25 12.94
C GLN A 401 -35.07 0.26 12.86
N GLY A 402 -35.84 0.81 13.82
CA GLY A 402 -35.87 2.25 14.02
C GLY A 402 -34.47 2.80 14.32
N PRO A 403 -34.26 4.13 14.19
CA PRO A 403 -33.00 4.75 14.61
C PRO A 403 -32.66 4.29 16.02
N ASP A 404 -31.41 3.90 16.23
CA ASP A 404 -30.95 3.45 17.55
C ASP A 404 -31.14 4.57 18.58
N GLN A 405 -31.43 4.18 19.81
CA GLN A 405 -31.73 5.12 20.89
C GLN A 405 -30.58 6.11 21.14
N ALA A 406 -29.34 5.70 20.82
CA ALA A 406 -28.15 6.56 20.86
C ALA A 406 -28.20 7.69 19.82
N THR A 407 -28.66 7.43 18.59
CA THR A 407 -28.84 8.49 17.59
C THR A 407 -29.95 9.46 17.98
N LEU A 408 -31.07 8.97 18.51
CA LEU A 408 -32.13 9.84 19.02
C LEU A 408 -31.64 10.74 20.16
N GLN A 409 -30.84 10.18 21.07
CA GLN A 409 -30.25 10.91 22.17
C GLN A 409 -29.24 11.96 21.69
N ALA A 410 -28.38 11.62 20.73
CA ALA A 410 -27.43 12.56 20.13
C ALA A 410 -28.15 13.73 19.43
N MET A 411 -29.28 13.48 18.76
CA MET A 411 -30.08 14.54 18.14
C MET A 411 -30.73 15.48 19.19
N ARG A 412 -31.16 14.94 20.33
CA ARG A 412 -31.64 15.77 21.45
C ARG A 412 -30.52 16.60 22.08
N GLU A 413 -29.35 16.00 22.28
CA GLU A 413 -28.17 16.69 22.81
C GLU A 413 -27.66 17.79 21.87
N ALA A 414 -27.90 17.65 20.56
CA ALA A 414 -27.68 18.68 19.56
C ALA A 414 -28.73 19.82 19.59
N GLY A 415 -29.68 19.79 20.52
CA GLY A 415 -30.69 20.82 20.72
C GLY A 415 -31.87 20.77 19.74
N LEU A 416 -32.05 19.68 18.99
CA LEU A 416 -33.20 19.52 18.11
C LEU A 416 -34.45 19.18 18.93
N GLY A 417 -35.53 19.93 18.69
CA GLY A 417 -36.84 19.60 19.27
C GLY A 417 -37.41 18.31 18.65
N GLU A 418 -38.26 17.58 19.38
CA GLU A 418 -38.86 16.30 18.92
C GLU A 418 -39.52 16.40 17.54
N HIS A 419 -40.14 17.53 17.21
CA HIS A 419 -40.70 17.79 15.88
C HIS A 419 -39.62 17.85 14.78
N GLN A 420 -38.48 18.48 15.04
CA GLN A 420 -37.35 18.56 14.10
C GLN A 420 -36.65 17.20 13.96
N ILE A 421 -36.54 16.44 15.05
CA ILE A 421 -36.05 15.06 15.02
C ILE A 421 -36.94 14.21 14.11
N GLY A 422 -38.27 14.31 14.25
CA GLY A 422 -39.23 13.64 13.38
C GLY A 422 -39.06 14.00 11.89
N GLN A 423 -38.83 15.27 11.58
CA GLN A 423 -38.58 15.74 10.21
C GLN A 423 -37.23 15.24 9.65
N GLN A 424 -36.17 15.19 10.46
CA GLN A 424 -34.88 14.65 10.02
C GLN A 424 -34.95 13.15 9.75
N LEU A 425 -35.65 12.39 10.60
CA LEU A 425 -35.84 10.96 10.41
C LEU A 425 -36.69 10.62 9.18
N SER A 426 -37.72 11.42 8.88
CA SER A 426 -38.52 11.23 7.66
C SER A 426 -37.71 11.55 6.40
N ALA A 427 -36.89 12.61 6.42
CA ALA A 427 -35.97 12.94 5.33
C ALA A 427 -34.91 11.84 5.10
N LEU A 428 -34.34 11.27 6.16
CA LEU A 428 -33.39 10.15 6.07
C LEU A 428 -34.03 8.90 5.45
N ARG A 429 -35.27 8.55 5.83
CA ARG A 429 -36.00 7.43 5.22
C ARG A 429 -36.28 7.66 3.74
N LEU A 430 -36.57 8.90 3.34
CA LEU A 430 -36.79 9.24 1.94
C LEU A 430 -35.51 9.04 1.12
N LEU A 431 -34.36 9.49 1.62
CA LEU A 431 -33.06 9.28 0.99
C LEU A 431 -32.69 7.80 0.90
N GLU A 432 -32.95 7.01 1.95
CA GLU A 432 -32.72 5.56 1.92
C GLU A 432 -33.59 4.88 0.86
N THR A 433 -34.86 5.28 0.75
CA THR A 433 -35.78 4.77 -0.27
C THR A 433 -35.29 5.11 -1.68
N GLN A 434 -34.82 6.33 -1.90
CA GLN A 434 -34.27 6.78 -3.17
C GLN A 434 -32.97 6.03 -3.54
N GLN A 435 -32.10 5.79 -2.56
CA GLN A 435 -30.87 5.01 -2.75
C GLN A 435 -31.18 3.55 -3.11
N ARG A 436 -32.19 2.93 -2.48
CA ARG A 436 -32.65 1.58 -2.83
C ARG A 436 -33.22 1.51 -4.25
N GLN A 437 -34.02 2.48 -4.65
CA GLN A 437 -34.51 2.58 -6.03
C GLN A 437 -33.35 2.72 -7.02
N TYR A 438 -32.34 3.52 -6.68
CA TYR A 438 -31.14 3.65 -7.50
C TYR A 438 -30.36 2.34 -7.63
N ILE A 439 -30.19 1.59 -6.54
CA ILE A 439 -29.53 0.27 -6.53
C ILE A 439 -30.33 -0.75 -7.36
N GLN A 440 -31.67 -0.77 -7.24
CA GLN A 440 -32.52 -1.67 -8.03
C GLN A 440 -32.55 -1.31 -9.53
N GLN A 441 -32.36 -0.04 -9.87
CA GLN A 441 -32.32 0.42 -11.27
C GLN A 441 -30.94 0.25 -11.92
N GLN A 442 -29.89 -0.07 -11.15
CA GLN A 442 -28.61 -0.42 -11.77
C GLN A 442 -28.68 -1.85 -12.32
N PRO A 443 -28.41 -2.06 -13.63
CA PRO A 443 -28.26 -3.39 -14.16
C PRO A 443 -27.11 -4.10 -13.44
N HIS A 444 -27.37 -5.29 -12.89
CA HIS A 444 -26.37 -6.14 -12.25
C HIS A 444 -25.25 -6.47 -13.25
N VAL A 445 -24.19 -5.66 -13.28
CA VAL A 445 -22.92 -6.02 -13.91
C VAL A 445 -22.26 -7.02 -12.94
N MET A 446 -22.24 -8.29 -13.32
CA MET A 446 -21.62 -9.35 -12.54
C MET A 446 -20.13 -9.05 -12.32
N LEU A 447 -19.77 -8.77 -11.07
CA LEU A 447 -18.41 -8.58 -10.59
C LEU A 447 -17.74 -9.94 -10.36
N ASP A 448 -17.55 -10.72 -11.42
CA ASP A 448 -16.71 -11.93 -11.41
C ASP A 448 -15.65 -11.81 -12.51
N ASN A 449 -14.67 -10.92 -12.34
CA ASN A 449 -13.31 -11.04 -12.92
C ASN A 449 -12.44 -9.85 -12.50
N ILE A 450 -11.48 -10.07 -11.60
CA ILE A 450 -10.53 -9.04 -11.14
C ILE A 450 -9.22 -9.02 -11.97
N ASP A 451 -9.03 -9.93 -12.92
CA ASP A 451 -7.76 -10.05 -13.68
C ASP A 451 -7.86 -9.79 -15.20
N ALA A 452 -8.96 -9.22 -15.69
CA ALA A 452 -9.01 -8.79 -17.10
C ALA A 452 -8.37 -7.40 -17.28
N PRO A 453 -7.39 -7.23 -18.19
CA PRO A 453 -6.86 -5.91 -18.50
C PRO A 453 -8.00 -5.02 -18.99
N VAL A 454 -8.24 -3.92 -18.26
CA VAL A 454 -9.24 -2.92 -18.60
C VAL A 454 -9.08 -2.55 -20.07
N ALA A 455 -10.06 -2.93 -20.90
CA ALA A 455 -10.09 -2.60 -22.31
C ALA A 455 -10.03 -1.08 -22.45
N ARG A 456 -8.85 -0.56 -22.80
CA ARG A 456 -8.68 0.86 -23.07
C ARG A 456 -9.50 1.19 -24.31
N ASN A 457 -10.36 2.20 -24.21
CA ASN A 457 -11.07 2.75 -25.36
C ASN A 457 -10.06 3.03 -26.50
N PRO A 458 -10.43 2.76 -27.77
CA PRO A 458 -9.56 3.06 -28.90
C PRO A 458 -9.16 4.55 -28.86
N PRO A 459 -7.88 4.88 -29.10
CA PRO A 459 -7.41 6.25 -29.03
C PRO A 459 -8.16 7.11 -30.04
N ASN A 460 -8.55 8.31 -29.64
CA ASN A 460 -9.21 9.27 -30.53
C ASN A 460 -8.25 9.64 -31.69
N LYS A 461 -8.75 9.89 -32.90
CA LYS A 461 -7.98 10.45 -34.04
C LYS A 461 -7.07 11.63 -33.64
N ASN A 462 -7.51 12.44 -32.67
CA ASN A 462 -6.71 13.50 -32.07
C ASN A 462 -5.52 12.99 -31.23
N GLU A 463 -5.69 11.91 -30.47
CA GLU A 463 -4.59 11.26 -29.73
C GLU A 463 -3.62 10.55 -30.68
N LEU A 464 -4.09 10.06 -31.83
CA LEU A 464 -3.24 9.55 -32.90
C LEU A 464 -2.41 10.67 -33.55
N LEU A 465 -3.01 11.83 -33.84
CA LEU A 465 -2.27 13.01 -34.30
C LEU A 465 -1.25 13.50 -33.28
N ASP A 466 -1.57 13.47 -31.98
CA ASP A 466 -0.66 13.82 -30.90
C ASP A 466 0.50 12.80 -30.74
N ARG A 467 0.27 11.53 -31.11
CA ARG A 467 1.29 10.45 -31.10
C ARG A 467 2.17 10.45 -32.34
N GLU A 468 1.62 10.79 -33.50
CA GLU A 468 2.30 10.73 -34.79
C GLU A 468 3.00 12.05 -35.14
N ASN A 469 2.54 13.19 -34.60
CA ASN A 469 3.07 14.51 -34.91
C ASN A 469 3.18 15.39 -33.65
N HIS A 470 4.41 15.59 -33.15
CA HIS A 470 4.72 16.55 -32.08
C HIS A 470 4.40 18.02 -32.44
N SER A 471 3.86 18.28 -33.62
CA SER A 471 3.57 19.61 -34.15
C SER A 471 2.13 20.06 -33.92
N VAL A 472 1.26 19.32 -33.22
CA VAL A 472 -0.09 19.84 -32.94
C VAL A 472 -0.02 20.98 -31.92
N VAL A 473 -0.70 22.08 -32.19
CA VAL A 473 -0.64 23.31 -31.38
C VAL A 473 -2.01 23.86 -31.01
N GLU A 474 -2.07 24.54 -29.86
CA GLU A 474 -3.21 25.36 -29.43
C GLU A 474 -2.82 26.85 -29.43
N LEU A 475 -3.79 27.72 -29.73
CA LEU A 475 -3.66 29.17 -29.66
C LEU A 475 -4.15 29.70 -28.31
N LEU A 476 -3.41 30.65 -27.76
CA LEU A 476 -3.75 31.41 -26.55
C LEU A 476 -3.92 32.88 -26.92
N ALA A 477 -4.95 33.52 -26.36
CA ALA A 477 -5.06 34.97 -26.40
C ALA A 477 -4.06 35.63 -25.43
N GLU A 478 -3.77 36.91 -25.61
CA GLU A 478 -2.80 37.65 -24.78
C GLU A 478 -3.10 37.55 -23.28
N GLU A 479 -4.35 37.68 -22.87
CA GLU A 479 -4.75 37.56 -21.46
C GLU A 479 -4.64 36.13 -20.90
N GLU A 480 -4.69 35.11 -21.74
CA GLU A 480 -4.48 33.71 -21.34
C GLU A 480 -3.00 33.41 -21.16
N TYR A 481 -2.18 33.93 -22.07
CA TYR A 481 -0.73 33.85 -21.99
C TYR A 481 -0.21 34.56 -20.73
N GLN A 482 -0.62 35.81 -20.48
CA GLN A 482 -0.22 36.54 -19.27
C GLN A 482 -0.65 35.83 -17.98
N ALA A 483 -1.87 35.29 -17.95
CA ALA A 483 -2.34 34.51 -16.81
C ALA A 483 -1.50 33.25 -16.61
N LEU A 484 -1.08 32.58 -17.68
CA LEU A 484 -0.23 31.40 -17.61
C LEU A 484 1.19 31.74 -17.17
N GLU A 485 1.78 32.78 -17.73
CA GLU A 485 3.10 33.29 -17.35
C GLU A 485 3.16 33.64 -15.85
N SER A 486 2.09 34.23 -15.31
CA SER A 486 2.01 34.53 -13.87
C SER A 486 2.12 33.30 -12.95
N CYS A 487 1.83 32.09 -13.47
CA CYS A 487 1.97 30.84 -12.72
C CYS A 487 3.41 30.32 -12.70
N TYR A 488 4.26 30.75 -13.62
CA TYR A 488 5.66 30.32 -13.77
C TYR A 488 6.61 31.49 -13.50
N LYS A 489 6.84 31.77 -12.21
CA LYS A 489 7.77 32.84 -11.81
C LYS A 489 9.19 32.57 -12.34
N GLY A 490 9.76 33.56 -13.03
CA GLY A 490 11.19 33.56 -13.39
C GLY A 490 11.55 32.76 -14.64
N VAL A 491 10.57 32.24 -15.39
CA VAL A 491 10.80 31.63 -16.70
C VAL A 491 10.04 32.46 -17.72
N SER A 492 10.74 33.25 -18.55
CA SER A 492 10.12 33.87 -19.71
C SER A 492 9.88 32.76 -20.74
N SER A 493 8.72 32.11 -20.64
CA SER A 493 8.34 31.03 -21.54
C SER A 493 8.22 31.57 -22.96
N PHE A 494 9.14 31.14 -23.83
CA PHE A 494 9.12 31.43 -25.25
C PHE A 494 7.90 30.74 -25.86
N ALA A 495 6.86 31.52 -26.13
CA ALA A 495 5.75 31.10 -26.97
C ALA A 495 5.89 31.80 -28.32
N LEU A 496 5.73 31.06 -29.41
CA LEU A 496 5.72 31.64 -30.74
C LEU A 496 4.55 32.63 -30.82
N ARG A 497 4.86 33.91 -31.05
CA ARG A 497 3.88 35.00 -31.09
C ARG A 497 3.41 35.28 -32.50
N LEU A 498 2.09 35.46 -32.62
CA LEU A 498 1.34 35.80 -33.82
C LEU A 498 0.59 37.12 -33.58
N ASP A 499 0.75 38.09 -34.47
CA ASP A 499 0.00 39.35 -34.45
C ASP A 499 -0.98 39.37 -35.64
N VAL A 500 -2.28 39.41 -35.37
CA VAL A 500 -3.33 39.49 -36.40
C VAL A 500 -3.74 40.95 -36.54
N VAL A 501 -3.56 41.52 -37.74
CA VAL A 501 -3.89 42.91 -38.04
C VAL A 501 -4.67 42.94 -39.36
N HIS A 502 -5.88 43.50 -39.34
CA HIS A 502 -6.77 43.59 -40.49
C HIS A 502 -7.02 42.23 -41.16
N GLY A 503 -7.10 41.15 -40.36
CA GLY A 503 -7.33 39.79 -40.87
C GLY A 503 -6.13 39.15 -41.55
N VAL A 504 -4.93 39.73 -41.40
CA VAL A 504 -3.66 39.14 -41.84
C VAL A 504 -2.87 38.74 -40.60
N ALA A 505 -2.49 37.46 -40.53
CA ALA A 505 -1.73 36.91 -39.41
C ALA A 505 -0.22 37.02 -39.69
N ASN A 506 0.50 37.75 -38.84
CA ASN A 506 1.93 37.98 -38.94
C ASN A 506 2.68 37.25 -37.81
N LEU A 507 3.68 36.44 -38.15
CA LEU A 507 4.54 35.79 -37.17
C LEU A 507 5.65 36.75 -36.73
N SER A 508 5.89 36.83 -35.42
CA SER A 508 6.98 37.63 -34.84
C SER A 508 8.39 37.18 -35.28
N THR A 509 8.54 35.90 -35.61
CA THR A 509 9.78 35.30 -36.12
C THR A 509 9.48 34.56 -37.43
N PRO A 510 10.30 34.71 -38.48
CA PRO A 510 10.06 34.05 -39.75
C PRO A 510 10.11 32.52 -39.60
N PRO A 511 9.15 31.77 -40.19
CA PRO A 511 9.14 30.31 -40.10
C PRO A 511 10.28 29.68 -40.90
N CYS A 512 10.73 28.50 -40.48
CA CYS A 512 11.74 27.71 -41.16
C CYS A 512 11.17 27.07 -42.43
N ARG A 513 11.28 27.75 -43.58
CA ARG A 513 10.80 27.23 -44.88
C ARG A 513 11.69 26.13 -45.46
N ALA A 514 12.95 26.02 -45.04
CA ALA A 514 13.89 25.01 -45.53
C ALA A 514 13.59 23.59 -45.02
N CYS A 515 12.93 23.48 -43.86
CA CYS A 515 12.55 22.21 -43.24
C CYS A 515 11.03 22.10 -43.08
N ASP A 516 10.27 22.94 -43.76
CA ASP A 516 8.81 22.94 -43.71
C ASP A 516 8.26 21.72 -44.45
N ALA A 517 7.58 20.84 -43.72
CA ALA A 517 6.97 19.64 -44.25
C ALA A 517 5.81 19.94 -45.23
N SER A 518 5.32 21.19 -45.29
CA SER A 518 4.25 21.59 -46.20
C SER A 518 4.63 21.52 -47.69
N GLY A 519 5.93 21.38 -48.01
CA GLY A 519 6.41 21.34 -49.39
C GLY A 519 6.22 22.66 -50.17
N ARG A 520 5.71 23.73 -49.53
CA ARG A 520 5.49 25.05 -50.15
C ARG A 520 6.77 25.90 -50.25
N ALA A 521 7.93 25.25 -50.36
CA ALA A 521 9.22 25.89 -50.62
C ALA A 521 9.33 26.30 -52.09
N SER A 522 8.43 27.13 -52.62
CA SER A 522 8.59 27.76 -53.95
C SER A 522 7.64 28.94 -54.17
N ARG A 523 7.78 30.02 -53.39
CA ARG A 523 7.63 31.37 -53.94
C ARG A 523 8.81 32.21 -53.46
N ALA A 524 9.61 32.64 -54.43
CA ALA A 524 10.95 33.18 -54.27
C ALA A 524 11.01 34.37 -53.30
N LEU A 525 11.69 34.17 -52.16
CA LEU A 525 12.28 35.25 -51.39
C LEU A 525 13.80 35.10 -51.50
N VAL A 526 14.40 35.89 -52.39
CA VAL A 526 15.84 36.13 -52.40
C VAL A 526 16.16 36.98 -51.17
N VAL A 527 16.44 36.32 -50.05
CA VAL A 527 16.97 36.98 -48.85
C VAL A 527 18.46 37.17 -49.04
N LYS A 528 18.88 38.38 -49.41
CA LYS A 528 20.27 38.82 -49.28
C LYS A 528 20.60 38.93 -47.80
N ASN A 529 21.22 37.88 -47.25
CA ASN A 529 21.73 37.88 -45.88
C ASN A 529 22.86 38.89 -45.72
N ARG A 530 22.62 39.93 -44.92
CA ARG A 530 23.66 40.82 -44.40
C ARG A 530 24.20 40.18 -43.12
N ALA A 531 25.33 39.50 -43.23
CA ALA A 531 26.04 38.91 -42.10
C ALA A 531 26.32 39.96 -41.03
N ARG A 532 25.78 39.78 -39.82
CA ARG A 532 26.26 40.45 -38.61
C ARG A 532 27.32 39.55 -37.99
N SER A 533 28.58 39.93 -38.17
CA SER A 533 29.70 39.43 -37.37
C SER A 533 29.50 39.88 -35.92
N TRP A 534 29.37 38.94 -34.98
CA TRP A 534 29.62 39.22 -33.58
C TRP A 534 31.00 38.70 -33.18
N VAL A 535 31.72 39.64 -32.59
CA VAL A 535 33.11 39.67 -32.17
C VAL A 535 33.44 38.55 -31.17
N LYS A 536 34.55 37.86 -31.42
CA LYS A 536 35.33 37.13 -30.40
C LYS A 536 36.02 38.14 -29.47
N LYS A 537 35.84 37.99 -28.15
CA LYS A 537 36.80 38.39 -27.09
C LYS A 537 36.54 37.45 -25.89
N SER A 538 37.43 36.49 -25.62
CA SER A 538 38.41 36.52 -24.50
C SER A 538 37.80 37.10 -23.21
N GLY A 539 37.71 36.43 -22.07
CA GLY A 539 38.34 35.22 -21.55
C GLY A 539 38.30 35.42 -20.04
N ASP A 540 37.81 34.44 -19.27
CA ASP A 540 37.91 34.47 -17.81
C ASP A 540 38.01 33.04 -17.25
N GLN A 541 38.94 32.90 -16.31
CA GLN A 541 39.41 31.65 -15.72
C GLN A 541 38.36 30.92 -14.87
N PRO A 542 38.50 29.58 -14.70
CA PRO A 542 37.76 28.84 -13.68
C PRO A 542 38.41 29.01 -12.29
N ARG A 543 37.62 29.46 -11.30
CA ARG A 543 37.96 29.35 -9.87
C ARG A 543 37.72 27.90 -9.39
N ALA A 544 38.72 27.37 -8.69
CA ALA A 544 38.73 26.07 -8.04
C ALA A 544 37.67 25.95 -6.92
N PRO A 545 37.19 24.73 -6.61
CA PRO A 545 36.30 24.50 -5.49
C PRO A 545 37.07 24.49 -4.16
N ALA A 546 36.50 25.17 -3.16
CA ALA A 546 36.98 25.14 -1.79
C ALA A 546 36.72 23.76 -1.17
N SER A 547 37.80 23.18 -0.64
CA SER A 547 37.83 22.08 0.31
C SER A 547 37.10 22.45 1.60
N LEU A 548 36.14 21.62 2.00
CA LEU A 548 35.60 21.57 3.35
C LEU A 548 36.41 20.53 4.13
N GLU A 549 37.20 21.00 5.11
CA GLU A 549 37.79 20.20 6.18
C GLU A 549 36.96 20.36 7.46
N TYR A 550 36.75 19.21 8.11
CA TYR A 550 36.28 18.92 9.48
C TYR A 550 34.90 19.38 9.96
#